data_AF-A0A0F9USH8-F1
#
_entry.id   AF-A0A0F9USH8-F1
#
_cell.length_a   1.000
_cell.length_b   1.000
_cell.length_c   1.000
_cell.angle_alpha   90.00
_cell.angle_beta   90.00
_cell.angle_gamma   90.00
#
_symmetry.space_group_name_H-M   'P 1'
#
loop_
_entity.id
_entity.type
_entity.pdbx_description
1 polymer ?
#
loop_
_entity_poly.entity_id
_entity_poly.type
_entity_poly.pdbx_seq_one_letter_code
_entity_poly.pdbx_strand_id
1 'polypeptide(L)'
;MALDRWIALVLLSTCLLYGYVAWFTMDANLAPFMQRKPVWPSSFPKILSILGTALSLVILLGLEKGEQVIGEIDHRRLTDYKLGQAVLMLALMVAYALCLRPLGFLGSTTAFLVAGSFILGERRWHVMIPVSLLTAGTIWYLVQEILGIFLRPLPFFLGN
;
A
#
# COMPACT_ATOMS: atom_id res chain seq x y z
N MET A 1 19.04 15.54 12.13
CA MET A 1 18.60 16.91 11.76
C MET A 1 18.82 17.27 10.28
N ALA A 2 20.05 17.31 9.75
CA ALA A 2 20.25 17.69 8.34
C ALA A 2 19.70 16.63 7.38
N LEU A 3 19.96 15.34 7.66
CA LEU A 3 19.49 14.22 6.83
C LEU A 3 17.97 14.15 6.76
N ASP A 4 17.26 14.31 7.88
CA ASP A 4 15.80 14.26 7.93
C ASP A 4 15.17 15.40 7.13
N ARG A 5 15.78 16.59 7.15
CA ARG A 5 15.35 17.72 6.32
C ARG A 5 15.60 17.45 4.83
N TRP A 6 16.71 16.83 4.46
CA TRP A 6 16.96 16.43 3.07
C TRP A 6 15.96 15.36 2.61
N ILE A 7 15.69 14.35 3.44
CA ILE A 7 14.67 13.33 3.15
C ILE A 7 13.29 13.99 3.02
N ALA A 8 12.94 14.90 3.93
CA ALA A 8 11.68 15.64 3.88
C ALA A 8 11.55 16.53 2.64
N LEU A 9 12.64 17.13 2.16
CA LEU A 9 12.66 17.90 0.90
C LEU A 9 12.42 17.00 -0.32
N VAL A 10 13.06 15.83 -0.38
CA VAL A 10 12.85 14.86 -1.46
C VAL A 10 11.41 14.35 -1.44
N LEU A 11 10.89 14.01 -0.26
CA LEU A 11 9.50 13.60 -0.07
C LEU A 11 8.54 14.71 -0.50
N LEU A 12 8.79 15.96 -0.07
CA LEU A 12 7.98 17.13 -0.41
C LEU A 12 7.94 17.35 -1.93
N SER A 13 9.12 17.32 -2.58
CA SER A 13 9.22 17.45 -4.03
C SER A 13 8.44 16.36 -4.75
N THR A 14 8.56 15.12 -4.30
CA THR A 14 7.82 13.97 -4.86
C THR A 14 6.31 14.16 -4.69
N CYS A 15 5.85 14.56 -3.49
CA CYS A 15 4.44 14.81 -3.22
C CYS A 15 3.88 15.97 -4.06
N LEU A 16 4.65 17.04 -4.26
CA LEU A 16 4.24 18.18 -5.08
C LEU A 16 4.16 17.82 -6.56
N LEU A 17 5.15 17.11 -7.10
CA LEU A 17 5.15 16.64 -8.49
C LEU A 17 4.00 15.65 -8.73
N TYR A 18 3.87 14.66 -7.85
CA TYR A 18 2.81 13.65 -7.94
C TYR A 18 1.43 14.28 -7.77
N GLY A 19 1.28 15.24 -6.86
CA GLY A 19 0.08 16.05 -6.71
C GLY A 19 -0.22 16.87 -7.96
N TYR A 20 0.74 17.60 -8.50
CA TYR A 20 0.53 18.38 -9.74
C TYR A 20 -0.03 17.52 -10.88
N VAL A 21 0.56 16.33 -11.09
CA VAL A 21 0.06 15.36 -12.06
C VAL A 21 -1.37 14.93 -11.73
N ALA A 22 -1.67 14.62 -10.47
CA ALA A 22 -2.99 14.15 -10.04
C ALA A 22 -4.12 15.18 -10.21
N TRP A 23 -3.90 16.47 -9.89
CA TRP A 23 -4.95 17.51 -10.03
C TRP A 23 -5.09 18.04 -11.44
N PHE A 24 -3.97 18.27 -12.15
CA PHE A 24 -4.02 19.01 -13.41
C PHE A 24 -4.02 18.09 -14.63
N THR A 25 -3.23 17.02 -14.62
CA THR A 25 -3.10 16.16 -15.79
C THR A 25 -4.07 14.99 -15.75
N MET A 26 -4.30 14.40 -14.58
CA MET A 26 -5.10 13.19 -14.46
C MET A 26 -6.59 13.52 -14.53
N ASP A 27 -7.05 14.60 -13.89
CA ASP A 27 -8.46 15.02 -13.93
C ASP A 27 -8.91 15.50 -15.33
N ALA A 28 -8.05 16.25 -16.03
CA ALA A 28 -8.35 16.76 -17.36
C ALA A 28 -8.47 15.66 -18.43
N ASN A 29 -7.78 14.53 -18.23
CA ASN A 29 -7.79 13.39 -19.14
C ASN A 29 -8.81 12.30 -18.78
N LEU A 30 -9.65 12.51 -17.74
CA LEU A 30 -10.68 11.53 -17.37
C LEU A 30 -11.81 11.52 -18.39
N ALA A 31 -12.12 10.33 -18.92
CA ALA A 31 -13.29 10.14 -19.76
C ALA A 31 -14.60 10.45 -19.00
N PRO A 32 -15.67 10.90 -19.69
CA PRO A 32 -16.92 11.35 -19.05
C PRO A 32 -17.61 10.30 -18.17
N PHE A 33 -17.38 9.01 -18.42
CA PHE A 33 -17.93 7.92 -17.60
C PHE A 33 -17.17 7.70 -16.28
N MET A 34 -15.88 8.05 -16.22
CA MET A 34 -15.08 7.92 -14.99
C MET A 34 -15.34 9.07 -14.03
N GLN A 35 -15.65 10.26 -14.55
CA GLN A 35 -15.99 11.44 -13.74
C GLN A 35 -17.29 11.24 -12.93
N ARG A 36 -18.17 10.34 -13.39
CA ARG A 36 -19.44 10.01 -12.72
C ARG A 36 -19.28 9.01 -11.56
N LYS A 37 -18.09 8.44 -11.35
CA LYS A 37 -17.83 7.52 -10.23
C LYS A 37 -17.55 8.30 -8.94
N PRO A 38 -17.90 7.74 -7.77
CA PRO A 38 -17.69 8.40 -6.47
C PRO A 38 -16.20 8.55 -6.11
N VAL A 39 -15.33 7.64 -6.60
CA VAL A 39 -13.88 7.69 -6.41
C VAL A 39 -13.20 7.68 -7.77
N TRP A 40 -12.33 8.65 -8.00
CA TRP A 40 -11.59 8.80 -9.25
C TRP A 40 -10.22 8.14 -9.13
N PRO A 41 -9.61 7.71 -10.26
CA PRO A 41 -8.22 7.26 -10.27
C PRO A 41 -7.23 8.26 -9.63
N SER A 42 -7.54 9.55 -9.67
CA SER A 42 -6.73 10.61 -9.07
C SER A 42 -6.98 10.81 -7.57
N SER A 43 -8.06 10.27 -6.99
CA SER A 43 -8.42 10.49 -5.58
C SER A 43 -7.35 10.00 -4.60
N PHE A 44 -6.79 8.80 -4.82
CA PHE A 44 -5.71 8.28 -3.97
C PHE A 44 -4.42 9.10 -4.08
N PRO A 45 -3.90 9.40 -5.29
CA PRO A 45 -2.79 10.32 -5.47
C PRO A 45 -2.97 11.67 -4.77
N LYS A 46 -4.18 12.23 -4.84
CA LYS A 46 -4.51 13.51 -4.21
C LYS A 46 -4.40 13.47 -2.69
N ILE A 47 -4.97 12.44 -2.07
CA ILE A 47 -4.90 12.29 -0.61
C ILE A 47 -3.45 12.11 -0.15
N LEU A 48 -2.70 11.26 -0.86
CA LEU A 48 -1.28 11.00 -0.56
C LEU A 48 -0.42 12.26 -0.68
N SER A 49 -0.61 13.08 -1.70
CA SER A 49 0.16 14.32 -1.84
C SER A 49 -0.17 15.34 -0.76
N ILE A 50 -1.44 15.48 -0.34
CA ILE A 50 -1.82 16.40 0.74
C ILE A 50 -1.18 15.94 2.05
N LEU A 51 -1.38 14.68 2.42
CA LEU A 51 -0.85 14.14 3.67
C LEU A 51 0.69 14.15 3.68
N GLY A 52 1.33 13.75 2.58
CA GLY A 52 2.77 13.77 2.45
C GLY A 52 3.36 15.18 2.47
N THR A 53 2.69 16.15 1.84
CA THR A 53 3.09 17.57 1.92
C THR A 53 2.98 18.09 3.35
N ALA A 54 1.88 17.80 4.04
CA ALA A 54 1.70 18.19 5.44
C ALA A 54 2.77 17.59 6.35
N LEU A 55 3.06 16.30 6.21
CA LEU A 55 4.09 15.61 7.00
C LEU A 55 5.49 16.17 6.70
N SER A 56 5.83 16.36 5.43
CA SER A 56 7.09 17.01 5.04
C SER A 56 7.23 18.41 5.64
N LEU A 57 6.16 19.21 5.65
CA LEU A 57 6.20 20.54 6.26
C LEU A 57 6.41 20.47 7.77
N VAL A 58 5.78 19.53 8.47
CA VAL A 58 5.98 19.31 9.92
C VAL A 58 7.46 19.02 10.22
N ILE A 59 8.10 18.16 9.42
CA ILE A 59 9.52 17.80 9.57
C ILE A 59 10.42 19.00 9.25
N LEU A 60 10.16 19.72 8.16
CA LEU A 60 10.96 20.88 7.73
C LEU A 60 10.88 22.05 8.73
N LEU A 61 9.69 22.29 9.30
CA LEU A 61 9.47 23.30 10.33
C LEU A 61 10.03 22.88 11.70
N GLY A 62 10.49 21.64 11.86
CA GLY A 62 11.07 21.14 13.10
C GLY A 62 10.08 21.09 14.26
N LEU A 63 8.79 20.90 13.96
CA LEU A 63 7.73 20.77 14.97
C LEU A 63 7.82 19.43 15.74
N GLU A 64 8.69 18.52 15.30
CA GLU A 64 8.98 17.25 15.96
C GLU A 64 9.81 17.46 17.23
N LYS A 65 9.14 17.45 18.39
CA LYS A 65 9.80 17.27 19.70
C LYS A 65 9.96 15.77 19.97
N GLY A 66 10.97 15.15 19.38
CA GLY A 66 11.29 13.76 19.61
C GLY A 66 12.79 13.52 19.52
N GLU A 67 13.35 12.89 20.54
CA GLU A 67 14.73 12.42 20.56
C GLU A 67 14.97 11.48 19.38
N GLN A 68 15.94 11.81 18.53
CA GLN A 68 16.25 11.02 17.36
C GLN A 68 16.90 9.71 17.82
N VAL A 69 16.11 8.65 17.95
CA VAL A 69 16.66 7.28 17.98
C VAL A 69 17.09 6.97 16.55
N ILE A 70 18.22 7.55 16.14
CA ILE A 70 18.94 7.12 14.96
C ILE A 70 19.52 5.77 15.36
N GLY A 71 18.75 4.71 15.18
CA GLY A 71 19.34 3.37 15.16
C GLY A 71 20.35 3.38 14.02
N GLU A 72 21.65 3.45 14.34
CA GLU A 72 22.72 3.22 13.36
C GLU A 72 22.45 1.86 12.73
N ILE A 73 21.88 1.86 11.53
CA ILE A 73 21.79 0.66 10.71
C ILE A 73 23.23 0.35 10.33
N ASP A 74 23.85 -0.60 11.02
CA ASP A 74 25.21 -1.03 10.72
C ASP A 74 25.22 -1.68 9.33
N HIS A 75 25.69 -0.92 8.33
CA HIS A 75 25.73 -1.34 6.94
C HIS A 75 26.57 -2.62 6.71
N ARG A 76 27.42 -3.02 7.68
CA ARG A 76 28.18 -4.28 7.64
C ARG A 76 27.44 -5.49 8.19
N ARG A 77 26.37 -5.29 8.96
CA ARG A 77 25.57 -6.34 9.59
C ARG A 77 24.18 -6.47 8.99
N LEU A 78 24.00 -6.10 7.72
CA LEU A 78 22.71 -6.26 7.04
C LEU A 78 22.20 -7.71 7.11
N THR A 79 23.10 -8.71 7.04
CA THR A 79 22.77 -10.13 7.15
C THR A 79 22.29 -10.60 8.52
N ASP A 80 22.53 -9.83 9.60
CA ASP A 80 21.98 -10.12 10.93
C ASP A 80 20.52 -9.67 11.05
N TYR A 81 20.06 -8.78 10.17
CA TYR A 81 18.64 -8.49 10.04
C TYR A 81 17.95 -9.69 9.41
N LYS A 82 16.65 -9.89 9.68
CA LYS A 82 15.84 -10.98 9.11
C LYS A 82 15.62 -10.83 7.59
N LEU A 83 16.70 -10.69 6.81
CA LEU A 83 16.72 -10.47 5.37
C LEU A 83 16.02 -11.61 4.64
N GLY A 84 16.22 -12.86 5.07
CA GLY A 84 15.51 -14.00 4.47
C GLY A 84 13.99 -13.84 4.57
N GLN A 85 13.48 -13.37 5.72
CA GLN A 85 12.06 -13.11 5.92
C GLN A 85 11.59 -11.91 5.07
N ALA A 86 12.40 -10.85 4.97
CA ALA A 86 12.09 -9.67 4.15
C ALA A 86 12.06 -9.99 2.65
N VAL A 87 13.05 -10.72 2.14
CA VAL A 87 13.12 -11.17 0.74
C VAL A 87 11.96 -12.11 0.43
N LEU A 88 11.62 -13.02 1.34
CA LEU A 88 10.48 -13.92 1.16
C LEU A 88 9.15 -13.17 1.16
N MET A 89 9.00 -12.13 1.99
CA MET A 89 7.86 -11.21 1.93
C MET A 89 7.78 -10.47 0.59
N LEU A 90 8.89 -9.92 0.10
CA LEU A 90 8.94 -9.26 -1.20
C LEU A 90 8.57 -10.21 -2.34
N ALA A 91 9.12 -11.43 -2.34
CA ALA A 91 8.76 -12.46 -3.30
C ALA A 91 7.26 -12.81 -3.22
N LEU A 92 6.71 -12.90 -2.01
CA LEU A 92 5.28 -13.13 -1.81
C LEU A 92 4.41 -11.98 -2.35
N MET A 93 4.85 -10.72 -2.22
CA MET A 93 4.15 -9.57 -2.81
C MET A 93 4.11 -9.64 -4.34
N VAL A 94 5.22 -10.06 -4.96
CA VAL A 94 5.27 -10.28 -6.41
C VAL A 94 4.34 -11.42 -6.81
N ALA A 95 4.38 -12.55 -6.09
CA ALA A 95 3.49 -13.68 -6.33
C ALA A 95 2.00 -13.29 -6.19
N TYR A 96 1.65 -12.50 -5.16
CA TYR A 96 0.31 -11.95 -4.98
C TYR A 96 -0.13 -11.09 -6.17
N ALA A 97 0.73 -10.19 -6.66
CA ALA A 97 0.44 -9.35 -7.82
C ALA A 97 0.17 -10.17 -9.09
N LEU A 98 0.96 -11.23 -9.31
CA LEU A 98 0.77 -12.16 -10.42
C LEU A 98 -0.52 -12.98 -10.28
N CYS A 99 -0.85 -13.41 -9.06
CA CYS A 99 -2.04 -14.20 -8.75
C CYS A 99 -3.34 -13.39 -8.72
N LEU A 100 -3.27 -12.05 -8.63
CA LEU A 100 -4.44 -11.18 -8.53
C LEU A 100 -5.38 -11.33 -9.75
N ARG A 101 -4.82 -11.43 -10.96
CA ARG A 101 -5.59 -11.65 -12.20
C ARG A 101 -6.22 -13.06 -12.30
N PRO A 102 -5.47 -14.16 -12.12
CA PRO A 102 -6.03 -15.51 -12.31
C PRO A 102 -6.90 -15.99 -11.15
N LEU A 103 -6.52 -15.72 -9.89
CA LEU A 103 -7.22 -16.25 -8.72
C LEU A 103 -8.36 -15.36 -8.19
N GLY A 104 -8.43 -14.11 -8.65
CA GLY A 104 -9.34 -13.12 -8.11
C GLY A 104 -8.85 -12.55 -6.77
N PHE A 105 -9.46 -11.45 -6.34
CA PHE A 105 -9.02 -10.68 -5.18
C PHE A 105 -9.15 -11.46 -3.86
N LEU A 106 -10.28 -12.16 -3.64
CA LEU A 106 -10.52 -12.87 -2.38
C LEU A 106 -9.52 -14.01 -2.18
N GLY A 107 -9.30 -14.82 -3.21
CA GLY A 107 -8.35 -15.94 -3.18
C GLY A 107 -6.91 -15.46 -3.01
N SER A 108 -6.48 -14.50 -3.84
CA SER A 108 -5.11 -13.99 -3.81
C SER A 108 -4.78 -13.29 -2.48
N THR A 109 -5.69 -12.45 -1.98
CA THR A 109 -5.47 -11.68 -0.73
C THR A 109 -5.50 -12.57 0.49
N THR A 110 -6.43 -13.53 0.55
CA THR A 110 -6.47 -14.50 1.66
C THR A 110 -5.19 -15.33 1.69
N ALA A 111 -4.74 -15.85 0.54
CA ALA A 111 -3.50 -16.62 0.46
C ALA A 111 -2.27 -15.77 0.82
N PHE A 112 -2.22 -14.51 0.37
CA PHE A 112 -1.16 -13.57 0.72
C PHE A 112 -1.09 -13.30 2.23
N LEU A 113 -2.24 -13.02 2.87
CA LEU A 113 -2.29 -12.76 4.31
C LEU A 113 -1.91 -14.00 5.12
N VAL A 114 -2.44 -15.18 4.77
CA VAL A 114 -2.12 -16.44 5.44
C VAL A 114 -0.63 -16.79 5.28
N ALA A 115 -0.10 -16.75 4.05
CA ALA A 115 1.31 -17.06 3.81
C ALA A 115 2.24 -16.00 4.43
N GLY A 116 1.85 -14.73 4.38
CA GLY A 116 2.61 -13.63 4.99
C GLY A 116 2.69 -13.76 6.51
N SER A 117 1.56 -14.01 7.18
CA SER A 117 1.51 -14.29 8.61
C SER A 117 2.33 -15.52 9.00
N PHE A 118 2.30 -16.58 8.17
CA PHE A 118 3.13 -17.77 8.39
C PHE A 118 4.63 -17.47 8.27
N ILE A 119 5.05 -16.68 7.27
CA ILE A 119 6.44 -16.23 7.10
C ILE A 119 6.88 -15.36 8.28
N LEU A 120 5.96 -14.57 8.84
CA LEU A 120 6.19 -13.77 10.04
C LEU A 120 6.29 -14.60 11.34
N GLY A 121 6.00 -15.90 11.28
CA GLY A 121 6.13 -16.83 12.39
C GLY A 121 4.84 -17.09 13.18
N GLU A 122 3.70 -16.57 12.74
CA GLU A 122 2.40 -16.89 13.34
C GLU A 122 2.01 -18.33 12.97
N ARG A 123 1.76 -19.17 13.99
CA ARG A 123 1.50 -20.62 13.83
C ARG A 123 0.05 -21.01 14.12
N ARG A 124 -0.80 -20.07 14.55
CA ARG A 124 -2.21 -20.32 14.89
C ARG A 124 -3.10 -20.30 13.65
N TRP A 125 -3.07 -21.39 12.88
CA TRP A 125 -3.88 -21.57 11.66
C TRP A 125 -5.37 -21.27 11.86
N HIS A 126 -5.92 -21.67 13.02
CA HIS A 126 -7.33 -21.43 13.37
C HIS A 126 -7.70 -19.95 13.52
N VAL A 127 -6.75 -19.06 13.77
CA VAL A 127 -6.97 -17.60 13.85
C VAL A 127 -6.61 -16.95 12.52
N MET A 128 -5.49 -17.37 11.93
CA MET A 128 -4.94 -16.78 10.71
C MET A 128 -5.89 -16.89 9.51
N ILE A 129 -6.50 -18.05 9.30
CA ILE A 129 -7.42 -18.29 8.18
C ILE A 129 -8.69 -17.43 8.28
N PRO A 130 -9.48 -17.47 9.38
CA PRO A 130 -10.71 -16.66 9.46
C PRO A 130 -10.43 -15.17 9.47
N VAL A 131 -9.37 -14.70 10.12
CA VAL A 131 -8.99 -13.28 10.07
C VAL A 131 -8.64 -12.87 8.65
N SER A 132 -7.83 -13.64 7.93
CA SER A 132 -7.46 -13.33 6.54
C SER A 132 -8.68 -13.30 5.61
N LEU A 133 -9.58 -14.28 5.75
CA LEU A 133 -10.84 -14.32 5.00
C LEU A 133 -11.74 -13.12 5.32
N LEU A 134 -11.89 -12.77 6.59
CA LEU A 134 -12.69 -11.64 7.03
C LEU A 134 -12.11 -10.32 6.53
N THR A 135 -10.79 -10.15 6.61
CA THR A 135 -10.10 -8.96 6.11
C THR A 135 -10.25 -8.84 4.59
N ALA A 136 -9.99 -9.93 3.84
CA ALA A 136 -10.17 -9.94 2.39
C ALA A 136 -11.63 -9.67 2.00
N GLY A 137 -12.59 -10.30 2.68
CA GLY A 137 -14.02 -10.10 2.47
C GLY A 137 -14.48 -8.67 2.75
N THR A 138 -14.03 -8.09 3.86
CA THR A 138 -14.35 -6.70 4.24
C THR A 138 -13.81 -5.71 3.22
N ILE A 139 -12.55 -5.86 2.80
CA ILE A 139 -11.95 -4.97 1.80
C ILE A 139 -12.67 -5.13 0.46
N TRP A 140 -12.96 -6.37 0.05
CA TRP A 140 -13.69 -6.62 -1.18
C TRP A 140 -15.07 -5.96 -1.15
N TYR A 141 -15.82 -6.12 -0.06
CA TYR A 141 -17.13 -5.51 0.12
C TYR A 141 -17.06 -3.98 0.06
N LEU A 142 -16.09 -3.37 0.74
CA LEU A 142 -15.86 -1.93 0.67
C LEU A 142 -15.57 -1.46 -0.77
N VAL A 143 -14.67 -2.14 -1.48
CA VAL A 143 -14.25 -1.69 -2.81
C VAL A 143 -15.31 -1.94 -3.88
N GLN A 144 -15.93 -3.12 -3.86
CA GLN A 144 -16.91 -3.54 -4.86
C GLN A 144 -18.27 -2.88 -4.61
N GLU A 145 -18.82 -3.03 -3.41
CA GLU A 145 -20.21 -2.66 -3.11
C GLU A 145 -20.32 -1.18 -2.73
N ILE A 146 -19.41 -0.68 -1.89
CA ILE A 146 -19.48 0.69 -1.39
C ILE A 146 -18.84 1.67 -2.40
N LEU A 147 -17.68 1.33 -2.95
CA LEU A 147 -16.97 2.21 -3.88
C LEU A 147 -17.42 2.02 -5.35
N GLY A 148 -18.11 0.91 -5.69
CA GLY A 148 -18.53 0.63 -7.07
C GLY A 148 -17.34 0.45 -8.04
N ILE A 149 -16.17 0.08 -7.51
CA ILE A 149 -14.96 -0.20 -8.28
C ILE A 149 -14.93 -1.69 -8.52
N PHE A 150 -14.96 -2.09 -9.80
CA PHE A 150 -14.99 -3.49 -10.16
C PHE A 150 -13.67 -4.19 -9.78
N LEU A 151 -13.77 -5.05 -8.77
CA LEU A 151 -12.72 -5.89 -8.24
C LEU A 151 -13.21 -7.34 -8.31
N ARG A 152 -12.65 -8.12 -9.24
CA ARG A 152 -13.08 -9.51 -9.50
C ARG A 152 -12.92 -10.36 -8.23
N PRO A 153 -14.02 -10.87 -7.63
CA PRO A 153 -13.93 -11.67 -6.41
C PRO A 153 -13.39 -13.08 -6.69
N LEU A 154 -13.87 -13.69 -7.77
CA LEU A 154 -13.69 -15.11 -8.08
C LEU A 154 -12.59 -15.32 -9.13
N PRO A 155 -11.95 -16.50 -9.14
CA PRO A 155 -10.93 -16.84 -10.11
C PRO A 155 -11.51 -16.92 -11.52
N PHE A 156 -10.64 -16.72 -12.52
CA PHE A 156 -10.99 -16.69 -13.94
C PHE A 156 -11.78 -17.93 -14.39
N PHE A 157 -11.56 -19.09 -13.76
CA PHE A 157 -12.23 -20.35 -14.09
C PHE A 157 -13.67 -20.48 -13.54
N LEU A 158 -14.08 -19.64 -12.59
CA LEU A 158 -15.40 -19.70 -11.95
C LEU A 158 -16.34 -18.55 -12.37
N GLY A 159 -15.84 -17.57 -13.12
CA GLY A 159 -16.62 -16.45 -13.66
C GLY A 159 -16.69 -16.52 -15.17
N ASN A 160 -17.60 -17.35 -15.68
CA ASN A 160 -18.05 -17.31 -17.08
C ASN A 160 -19.11 -16.21 -17.23
#